data_AF-A0A524AGI9-F1
#
_entry.id   AF-A0A524AGI9-F1
#
_cell.length_a   1.000
_cell.length_b   1.000
_cell.length_c   1.000
_cell.angle_alpha   90.00
_cell.angle_beta   90.00
_cell.angle_gamma   90.00
#
_symmetry.space_group_name_H-M   'P 1'
#
loop_
_entity.id
_entity.type
_entity.pdbx_description
1 polymer ?
#
loop_
_entity_poly.entity_id
_entity_poly.type
_entity_poly.pdbx_seq_one_letter_code
_entity_poly.pdbx_strand_id
1 'polypeptide(L)'
;MPQQEGGTNYKYEDYASEMAINRLPQTAVLVNQTMKITLDSGTSFDLEFVDRNKVIWQSDNERGTDWCEVVEVAPQTYFIDMTFTHQPRQSQTFIVNVQTRQVLAVRT
;
A
#
# COMPACT_ATOMS: atom_id res chain seq x y z
N MET A 1 3.81 23.48 -20.84
CA MET A 1 4.16 24.57 -19.90
C MET A 1 4.00 24.00 -18.51
N PRO A 2 5.02 24.03 -17.64
CA PRO A 2 4.87 23.49 -16.30
C PRO A 2 3.84 24.34 -15.55
N GLN A 3 2.85 23.67 -14.99
CA GLN A 3 1.72 24.31 -14.34
C GLN A 3 2.14 24.77 -12.95
N GLN A 4 1.87 26.03 -12.60
CA GLN A 4 2.29 26.60 -11.33
C GLN A 4 1.53 25.93 -10.18
N GLU A 5 2.27 25.32 -9.25
CA GLU A 5 1.71 24.73 -8.02
C GLU A 5 0.84 25.78 -7.28
N GLY A 6 -0.40 25.41 -6.93
CA GLY A 6 -1.34 26.29 -6.23
C GLY A 6 -2.30 27.11 -7.12
N GLY A 7 -2.24 26.99 -8.45
CA GLY A 7 -3.23 27.60 -9.35
C GLY A 7 -4.59 26.88 -9.34
N THR A 8 -5.68 27.59 -9.63
CA THR A 8 -7.06 27.04 -9.66
C THR A 8 -7.30 25.94 -10.70
N ASN A 9 -6.42 25.80 -11.70
CA ASN A 9 -6.47 24.72 -12.69
C ASN A 9 -5.59 23.52 -12.33
N TYR A 10 -4.86 23.56 -11.22
CA TYR A 10 -3.96 22.50 -10.78
C TYR A 10 -4.75 21.24 -10.42
N LYS A 11 -4.60 20.18 -11.22
CA LYS A 11 -5.14 18.86 -10.89
C LYS A 11 -4.04 18.01 -10.30
N TYR A 12 -4.36 17.35 -9.19
CA TYR A 12 -3.42 16.45 -8.52
C TYR A 12 -2.88 15.37 -9.46
N GLU A 13 -3.73 14.83 -10.34
CA GLU A 13 -3.37 13.78 -11.30
C GLU A 13 -2.28 14.23 -12.29
N ASP A 14 -2.32 15.48 -12.76
CA ASP A 14 -1.35 15.98 -13.73
C ASP A 14 0.05 16.03 -13.08
N TYR A 15 0.13 16.55 -11.84
CA TYR A 15 1.35 16.53 -11.05
C TYR A 15 1.85 15.10 -10.75
N ALA A 16 0.95 14.22 -10.30
CA ALA A 16 1.31 12.84 -9.97
C ALA A 16 1.89 12.08 -11.18
N SER A 17 1.39 12.38 -12.39
CA SER A 17 1.87 11.78 -13.64
C SER A 17 3.30 12.20 -13.98
N GLU A 18 3.65 13.47 -13.75
CA GLU A 18 5.01 13.99 -13.99
C GLU A 18 6.02 13.43 -12.98
N MET A 19 5.58 13.14 -11.75
CA MET A 19 6.43 12.55 -10.70
C MET A 19 6.63 11.04 -10.81
N ALA A 20 5.87 10.36 -11.66
CA ALA A 20 5.92 8.90 -11.80
C ALA A 20 7.32 8.36 -12.18
N ILE A 21 8.14 9.17 -12.85
CA ILE A 21 9.51 8.81 -13.27
C ILE A 21 10.46 8.50 -12.10
N ASN A 22 10.19 9.04 -10.90
CA ASN A 22 11.05 8.88 -9.72
C ASN A 22 10.54 7.77 -8.79
N ARG A 23 9.50 7.02 -9.19
CA ARG A 23 8.95 5.94 -8.36
C ARG A 23 9.91 4.77 -8.28
N LEU A 24 10.07 4.23 -7.08
CA LEU A 24 10.71 2.93 -6.89
C LEU A 24 9.89 1.85 -7.62
N PRO A 25 10.55 0.83 -8.19
CA PRO A 25 9.86 -0.23 -8.90
C PRO A 25 9.06 -1.12 -7.93
N GLN A 26 7.88 -1.55 -8.36
CA GLN A 26 7.10 -2.54 -7.63
C GLN A 26 7.82 -3.90 -7.63
N THR A 27 7.70 -4.64 -6.54
CA THR A 27 8.25 -5.99 -6.38
C THR A 27 7.17 -7.05 -6.31
N ALA A 28 7.50 -8.28 -6.72
CA ALA A 28 6.64 -9.46 -6.58
C ALA A 28 7.13 -10.43 -5.49
N VAL A 29 8.10 -10.01 -4.66
CA VAL A 29 8.74 -10.88 -3.65
C VAL A 29 7.73 -11.47 -2.66
N LEU A 30 6.67 -10.71 -2.31
CA LEU A 30 5.64 -11.17 -1.37
C LEU A 30 4.58 -12.06 -2.02
N VAL A 31 4.56 -12.24 -3.35
CA VAL A 31 3.55 -13.09 -4.01
C VAL A 31 3.65 -14.54 -3.53
N ASN A 32 2.49 -15.17 -3.32
CA ASN A 32 2.30 -16.47 -2.69
C ASN A 32 2.72 -16.53 -1.21
N GLN A 33 2.88 -15.39 -0.54
CA GLN A 33 3.10 -15.32 0.90
C GLN A 33 1.84 -14.88 1.64
N THR A 34 1.70 -15.38 2.87
CA THR A 34 0.70 -14.94 3.83
C THR A 34 1.38 -14.17 4.96
N MET A 35 0.81 -13.04 5.35
CA MET A 35 1.30 -12.18 6.42
C MET A 35 0.18 -11.86 7.40
N LYS A 36 0.38 -12.20 8.68
CA LYS A 36 -0.47 -11.76 9.77
C LYS A 36 0.18 -10.57 10.46
N ILE A 37 -0.53 -9.46 10.52
CA ILE A 37 -0.11 -8.22 11.16
C ILE A 37 -1.01 -8.00 12.37
N THR A 38 -0.43 -7.72 13.54
CA THR A 38 -1.18 -7.32 14.74
C THR A 38 -0.61 -6.00 15.22
N LEU A 39 -1.48 -5.00 15.32
CA LEU A 39 -1.12 -3.66 15.78
C LEU A 39 -1.31 -3.55 17.29
N ASP A 40 -0.65 -2.55 17.89
CA ASP A 40 -0.77 -2.26 19.34
C ASP A 40 -2.20 -1.90 19.76
N SER A 41 -3.05 -1.46 18.82
CA SER A 41 -4.49 -1.24 19.05
C SER A 41 -5.28 -2.53 19.26
N GLY A 42 -4.69 -3.70 18.98
CA GLY A 42 -5.36 -5.00 18.95
C GLY A 42 -5.97 -5.34 17.59
N THR A 43 -6.02 -4.39 16.64
CA THR A 43 -6.48 -4.65 15.27
C THR A 43 -5.53 -5.62 14.59
N SER A 44 -6.08 -6.60 13.90
CA SER A 44 -5.30 -7.59 13.16
C SER A 44 -5.67 -7.61 11.68
N PHE A 45 -4.69 -7.93 10.85
CA PHE A 45 -4.83 -8.07 9.41
C PHE A 45 -4.22 -9.40 9.00
N ASP A 46 -4.98 -10.18 8.24
CA ASP A 46 -4.48 -11.35 7.52
C ASP A 46 -4.42 -10.99 6.05
N LEU A 47 -3.21 -10.99 5.48
CA LEU A 47 -2.93 -10.62 4.10
C LEU A 47 -2.39 -11.83 3.34
N GLU A 48 -2.96 -12.15 2.19
CA GLU A 48 -2.49 -13.16 1.24
C GLU A 48 -2.26 -12.50 -0.11
N PHE A 49 -0.98 -12.41 -0.50
CA PHE A 49 -0.58 -11.76 -1.75
C PHE A 49 -0.69 -12.77 -2.90
N VAL A 50 -1.80 -12.71 -3.63
CA VAL A 50 -2.11 -13.69 -4.70
C VAL A 50 -1.53 -13.32 -6.06
N ASP A 51 -1.21 -12.04 -6.29
CA ASP A 51 -0.51 -11.55 -7.47
C ASP A 51 0.24 -10.25 -7.13
N ARG A 52 1.09 -9.75 -8.03
CA ARG A 52 1.91 -8.54 -7.83
C ARG A 52 1.10 -7.35 -7.33
N ASN A 53 -0.14 -7.21 -7.80
CA ASN A 53 -1.01 -6.10 -7.46
C ASN A 53 -2.36 -6.53 -6.87
N LYS A 54 -2.41 -7.70 -6.24
CA LYS A 54 -3.65 -8.26 -5.73
C LYS A 54 -3.43 -8.95 -4.40
N VAL A 55 -4.22 -8.55 -3.41
CA VAL A 55 -4.18 -9.10 -2.06
C VAL A 55 -5.57 -9.53 -1.63
N ILE A 56 -5.68 -10.73 -1.09
CA ILE A 56 -6.82 -11.17 -0.30
C ILE A 56 -6.55 -10.74 1.13
N TRP A 57 -7.49 -10.04 1.75
CA TRP A 57 -7.30 -9.51 3.09
C TRP A 57 -8.49 -9.82 3.99
N GLN A 58 -8.21 -9.92 5.28
CA GLN A 58 -9.21 -9.96 6.33
C GLN A 58 -8.74 -9.07 7.48
N SER A 59 -9.65 -8.27 8.03
CA SER A 59 -9.42 -7.48 9.24
C SER A 59 -10.69 -7.42 10.05
N ASP A 60 -10.61 -7.79 11.33
CA ASP A 60 -11.76 -7.92 12.22
C ASP A 60 -12.87 -8.78 11.59
N ASN A 61 -14.02 -8.18 11.27
CA ASN A 61 -15.17 -8.83 10.62
C ASN A 61 -15.27 -8.56 9.11
N GLU A 62 -14.33 -7.82 8.54
CA GLU A 62 -14.28 -7.47 7.13
C GLU A 62 -13.26 -8.33 6.40
N ARG A 63 -13.54 -8.61 5.12
CA ARG A 63 -12.64 -9.32 4.21
C ARG A 63 -12.91 -8.91 2.78
N GLY A 64 -11.89 -9.02 1.95
CA GLY A 64 -11.99 -8.63 0.56
C GLY A 64 -10.84 -9.15 -0.28
N THR A 65 -10.90 -8.77 -1.54
CA THR A 65 -9.81 -8.95 -2.49
C THR A 65 -9.70 -7.67 -3.26
N ASP A 66 -8.57 -6.99 -3.09
CA ASP A 66 -8.40 -5.63 -3.56
C ASP A 66 -7.00 -5.45 -4.14
N TRP A 67 -6.81 -4.28 -4.76
CA TRP A 67 -5.54 -3.92 -5.34
C TRP A 67 -4.52 -3.55 -4.26
N CYS A 68 -3.27 -3.93 -4.48
CA CYS A 68 -2.16 -3.47 -3.67
C CYS A 68 -0.94 -3.07 -4.51
N GLU A 69 -0.08 -2.25 -3.95
CA GLU A 69 1.26 -1.99 -4.45
C GLU A 69 2.28 -2.36 -3.38
N VAL A 70 3.26 -3.18 -3.76
CA VAL A 70 4.37 -3.59 -2.90
C VAL A 70 5.67 -3.06 -3.49
N VAL A 71 6.41 -2.31 -2.70
CA VAL A 71 7.71 -1.72 -3.08
C VAL A 71 8.72 -2.04 -1.99
N GLU A 72 9.90 -2.53 -2.38
CA GLU A 72 11.03 -2.65 -1.45
C GLU A 72 11.73 -1.29 -1.31
N VAL A 73 11.63 -0.68 -0.13
CA VAL A 73 12.15 0.67 0.15
C VAL A 73 13.52 0.65 0.83
N ALA A 74 13.86 -0.48 1.44
CA ALA A 74 15.17 -0.81 1.99
C ALA A 74 15.26 -2.35 2.08
N PRO A 75 16.45 -2.96 2.27
CA PRO A 75 16.56 -4.40 2.37
C PRO A 75 15.57 -5.00 3.37
N GLN A 76 14.76 -5.97 2.92
CA GLN A 76 13.75 -6.65 3.75
C GLN A 76 12.67 -5.72 4.32
N THR A 77 12.55 -4.50 3.80
CA THR A 77 11.59 -3.49 4.24
C THR A 77 10.69 -3.11 3.08
N TYR A 78 9.39 -3.37 3.23
CA TYR A 78 8.41 -3.20 2.18
C TYR A 78 7.39 -2.14 2.56
N PHE A 79 7.14 -1.24 1.62
CA PHE A 79 5.99 -0.37 1.60
C PHE A 79 4.87 -1.11 0.86
N ILE A 80 3.74 -1.32 1.53
CA ILE A 80 2.57 -2.02 1.01
C ILE A 80 1.41 -1.04 1.09
N ASP A 81 0.89 -0.59 -0.04
CA ASP A 81 -0.28 0.29 -0.09
C ASP A 81 -1.48 -0.45 -0.67
N MET A 82 -2.62 -0.37 0.02
CA MET A 82 -3.86 -1.03 -0.36
C MET A 82 -4.94 0.01 -0.58
N THR A 83 -5.67 -0.14 -1.67
CA THR A 83 -6.88 0.66 -1.95
C THR A 83 -8.09 -0.25 -1.95
N PHE A 84 -9.21 0.22 -1.41
CA PHE A 84 -10.39 -0.63 -1.21
C PHE A 84 -11.50 -0.26 -2.19
N THR A 85 -11.93 -1.22 -3.01
CA THR A 85 -13.01 -1.01 -4.00
C THR A 85 -14.32 -0.55 -3.33
N HIS A 86 -14.60 -1.07 -2.13
CA HIS A 86 -15.80 -0.78 -1.36
C HIS A 86 -15.67 0.48 -0.48
N GLN A 87 -14.46 1.02 -0.31
CA GLN A 87 -14.17 2.26 0.43
C GLN A 87 -13.19 3.13 -0.38
N PRO A 88 -13.62 3.70 -1.52
CA PRO A 88 -12.72 4.31 -2.52
C PRO A 88 -12.03 5.60 -2.05
N ARG A 89 -12.38 6.12 -0.88
CA ARG A 89 -11.73 7.27 -0.24
C ARG A 89 -10.85 6.87 0.94
N GLN A 90 -10.65 5.57 1.15
CA GLN A 90 -9.76 5.05 2.17
C GLN A 90 -8.64 4.26 1.55
N SER A 91 -7.49 4.32 2.21
CA SER A 91 -6.36 3.42 1.94
C SER A 91 -5.79 2.88 3.24
N GLN A 92 -5.12 1.75 3.13
CA GLN A 92 -4.36 1.14 4.22
C GLN A 92 -2.94 0.91 3.73
N THR A 93 -2.00 1.60 4.37
CA THR A 93 -0.58 1.48 4.09
C THR A 93 0.11 0.76 5.23
N PHE A 94 1.04 -0.12 4.92
CA PHE A 94 1.95 -0.76 5.85
C PHE A 94 3.40 -0.52 5.44
N ILE A 95 4.25 -0.25 6.42
CA ILE A 95 5.70 -0.33 6.27
C ILE A 95 6.15 -1.49 7.13
N VAL A 96 6.54 -2.59 6.49
CA VAL A 96 6.87 -3.84 7.17
C VAL A 96 8.35 -4.14 7.01
N ASN A 97 9.03 -4.52 8.09
CA ASN A 97 10.34 -5.13 8.01
C ASN A 97 10.21 -6.61 8.37
N VAL A 98 10.40 -7.49 7.39
CA VAL A 98 10.18 -8.94 7.56
C VAL A 98 11.26 -9.60 8.40
N GLN A 99 12.44 -8.98 8.51
CA GLN A 99 13.53 -9.49 9.33
C GLN A 99 13.31 -9.19 10.82
N THR A 100 12.97 -7.95 11.17
CA THR A 100 12.72 -7.54 12.56
C THR A 100 11.29 -7.83 13.02
N ARG A 101 10.39 -8.12 12.07
CA ARG A 101 8.94 -8.33 12.29
C ARG A 101 8.25 -7.10 12.87
N GLN A 102 8.76 -5.91 12.54
CA GLN A 102 8.16 -4.64 12.93
C GLN A 102 7.29 -4.11 11.79
N VAL A 103 6.23 -3.41 12.19
CA VAL A 103 5.26 -2.81 11.26
C VAL A 103 4.87 -1.42 11.74
N LEU A 104 4.72 -0.50 10.78
CA LEU A 104 3.95 0.72 10.95
C LEU A 104 2.74 0.65 10.01
N ALA A 105 1.56 0.96 10.54
CA ALA A 105 0.33 1.01 9.76
C ALA A 105 -0.22 2.45 9.73
N VAL A 106 -0.65 2.90 8.56
CA VAL A 106 -1.30 4.19 8.34
C VAL A 106 -2.61 3.95 7.62
N ARG A 107 -3.70 4.50 8.16
CA ARG A 107 -5.02 4.49 7.52
C ARG A 107 -5.45 5.92 7.28
N THR A 108 -5.87 6.23 6.06
CA THR A 108 -6.35 7.55 5.63
C THR A 108 -7.70 7.45 4.96
#